data_AF-U6D8R3-F1
#
_entry.id   AF-U6D8R3-F1
#
_cell.length_a   1.000
_cell.length_b   1.000
_cell.length_c   1.000
_cell.angle_alpha   90.00
_cell.angle_beta   90.00
_cell.angle_gamma   90.00
#
_symmetry.space_group_name_H-M   'P 1'
#
loop_
_entity.id
_entity.type
_entity.pdbx_description
1 polymer ?
#
loop_
_entity_poly.entity_id
_entity_poly.type
_entity_poly.pdbx_seq_one_letter_code
_entity_poly.pdbx_strand_id
1 'polypeptide(L)'
;EPGPDGPAAFGPADIHEGWFRETCSLWPGQALSLQVEQLLHHQRSRYQDILVFRSKSYGNVLVLDGVIQCTERDEFSYQEMIANLPLCSHPNPRKVLIIGGGDGGVLREVLKHSSVESVVQCEIDEDVIQVSKKFLPGMAGGYS
;
A
#
# COMPACT_ATOMS: atom_id res chain seq x y z
N GLU A 1 -22.31 -10.57 -12.24
CA GLU A 1 -21.88 -9.71 -11.13
C GLU A 1 -22.46 -10.27 -9.83
N PRO A 2 -21.75 -10.24 -8.70
CA PRO A 2 -22.35 -10.56 -7.41
C PRO A 2 -23.51 -9.59 -7.14
N GLY A 3 -24.58 -10.04 -6.48
CA GLY A 3 -25.68 -9.19 -6.07
C GLY A 3 -25.24 -8.11 -5.07
N PRO A 4 -26.14 -7.16 -4.70
CA PRO A 4 -25.81 -6.05 -3.80
C PRO A 4 -25.31 -6.48 -2.41
N ASP A 5 -25.64 -7.71 -1.97
CA ASP A 5 -25.21 -8.29 -0.69
C ASP A 5 -24.07 -9.32 -0.84
N GLY A 6 -23.50 -9.46 -2.04
CA GLY A 6 -22.38 -10.37 -2.31
C GLY A 6 -21.05 -9.81 -1.80
N PRO A 7 -20.02 -10.67 -1.65
CA PRO A 7 -18.68 -10.20 -1.31
C PRO A 7 -18.17 -9.23 -2.38
N ALA A 8 -17.36 -8.25 -1.95
CA ALA A 8 -16.74 -7.31 -2.86
C ALA A 8 -15.93 -8.04 -3.94
N ALA A 9 -16.02 -7.54 -5.17
CA ALA A 9 -15.27 -8.04 -6.32
C ALA A 9 -14.35 -6.94 -6.84
N PHE A 10 -13.11 -7.32 -7.08
CA PHE A 10 -12.07 -6.43 -7.62
C PHE A 10 -11.86 -6.73 -9.10
N GLY A 11 -11.65 -5.69 -9.91
CA GLY A 11 -11.21 -5.88 -11.28
C GLY A 11 -9.81 -6.51 -11.32
N PRO A 12 -9.47 -7.32 -12.34
CA PRO A 12 -8.13 -7.86 -12.46
C PRO A 12 -7.09 -6.73 -12.57
N ALA A 13 -5.90 -6.95 -12.01
CA ALA A 13 -4.80 -5.99 -12.05
C ALA A 13 -4.13 -6.01 -13.43
N ASP A 14 -4.85 -5.54 -14.45
CA ASP A 14 -4.42 -5.58 -15.85
C ASP A 14 -4.04 -4.20 -16.37
N ILE A 15 -3.03 -4.19 -17.26
CA ILE A 15 -2.57 -2.99 -17.95
C ILE A 15 -3.06 -3.08 -19.40
N HIS A 16 -3.87 -2.11 -19.82
CA HIS A 16 -4.42 -2.04 -21.17
C HIS A 16 -3.97 -0.74 -21.84
N GLU A 17 -3.39 -0.85 -23.05
CA GLU A 17 -2.93 0.30 -23.84
C GLU A 17 -2.01 1.27 -23.06
N GLY A 18 -1.19 0.74 -22.15
CA GLY A 18 -0.27 1.53 -21.34
C GLY A 18 -0.91 2.25 -20.15
N TRP A 19 -2.14 1.88 -19.75
CA TRP A 19 -2.82 2.40 -18.57
C TRP A 19 -3.21 1.27 -17.62
N PHE A 20 -2.97 1.47 -16.33
CA PHE A 20 -3.58 0.67 -15.27
C PHE A 20 -4.87 1.38 -14.85
N ARG A 21 -5.98 0.64 -14.71
CA ARG A 21 -7.28 1.18 -14.31
C ARG A 21 -7.82 0.44 -13.09
N GLU A 22 -7.93 1.14 -11.98
CA GLU A 22 -8.48 0.62 -10.74
C GLU A 22 -10.01 0.57 -10.79
N THR A 23 -10.59 -0.60 -10.55
CA THR A 23 -12.04 -0.81 -10.47
C THR A 23 -12.37 -1.78 -9.33
N CYS A 24 -13.44 -1.49 -8.59
CA CYS A 24 -13.93 -2.36 -7.51
C CYS A 24 -15.42 -2.16 -7.32
N SER A 25 -16.14 -3.22 -6.94
CA SER A 25 -17.57 -3.15 -6.64
C SER A 25 -17.91 -2.28 -5.41
N LEU A 26 -16.91 -1.93 -4.59
CA LEU A 26 -17.09 -1.00 -3.46
C LEU A 26 -17.22 0.47 -3.92
N TRP A 27 -16.80 0.80 -5.14
CA TRP A 27 -16.99 2.13 -5.77
C TRP A 27 -17.55 1.97 -7.20
N PRO A 28 -18.79 1.48 -7.34
CA PRO A 28 -19.35 1.19 -8.65
C PRO A 28 -19.51 2.47 -9.49
N GLY A 29 -19.26 2.36 -10.80
CA GLY A 29 -19.47 3.46 -11.75
C GLY A 29 -18.34 4.49 -11.83
N GLN A 30 -17.24 4.31 -11.08
CA GLN A 30 -16.06 5.17 -11.13
C GLN A 30 -14.75 4.36 -11.20
N ALA A 31 -13.70 4.96 -11.76
CA ALA A 31 -12.38 4.36 -11.86
C ALA A 31 -11.29 5.44 -11.88
N LEU A 32 -10.16 5.17 -11.23
CA LEU A 32 -8.92 5.94 -11.39
C LEU A 32 -8.03 5.23 -12.41
N SER A 33 -7.38 5.98 -13.30
CA SER A 33 -6.41 5.41 -14.25
C SER A 33 -5.05 6.11 -14.12
N LEU A 34 -3.98 5.32 -14.03
CA LEU A 34 -2.60 5.80 -14.00
C LEU A 34 -1.86 5.27 -15.23
N GLN A 35 -1.21 6.16 -15.96
CA GLN A 35 -0.42 5.77 -17.12
C GLN A 35 0.85 5.04 -16.66
N VAL A 36 1.07 3.87 -17.23
CA VAL A 36 2.20 3.01 -16.92
C VAL A 36 3.40 3.41 -17.77
N GLU A 37 4.53 3.63 -17.11
CA GLU A 37 5.83 3.76 -17.76
C GLU A 37 6.51 2.40 -17.91
N GLN A 38 6.52 1.59 -16.86
CA GLN A 38 7.19 0.29 -16.87
C GLN A 38 6.55 -0.67 -15.87
N LEU A 39 6.20 -1.88 -16.32
CA LEU A 39 5.87 -2.97 -15.40
C LEU A 39 7.13 -3.43 -14.66
N LEU A 40 7.09 -3.48 -13.33
CA LEU A 40 8.23 -3.87 -12.49
C LEU A 40 8.06 -5.28 -11.90
N HIS A 41 6.84 -5.64 -11.55
CA HIS A 41 6.49 -6.92 -10.93
C HIS A 41 5.02 -7.24 -11.15
N HIS A 42 4.70 -8.50 -11.39
CA HIS A 42 3.33 -9.01 -11.36
C HIS A 42 3.36 -10.49 -11.00
N GLN A 43 2.87 -10.84 -9.80
CA GLN A 43 2.78 -12.22 -9.35
C GLN A 43 1.62 -12.38 -8.37
N ARG A 44 1.05 -13.58 -8.31
CA ARG A 44 0.13 -13.94 -7.23
C ARG A 44 0.90 -14.63 -6.10
N SER A 45 0.82 -14.06 -4.90
CA SER A 45 1.35 -14.68 -3.68
C SER A 45 0.41 -15.78 -3.18
N ARG A 46 0.70 -16.33 -2.00
CA ARG A 46 -0.24 -17.22 -1.29
C ARG A 46 -1.58 -16.54 -0.97
N TYR A 47 -1.60 -15.20 -0.86
CA TYR A 47 -2.72 -14.45 -0.32
C TYR A 47 -3.45 -13.65 -1.39
N GLN A 48 -2.73 -12.97 -2.30
CA GLN A 48 -3.31 -11.96 -3.18
C GLN A 48 -2.50 -11.78 -4.47
N ASP A 49 -3.07 -11.11 -5.48
CA ASP A 49 -2.34 -10.66 -6.66
C ASP A 49 -1.53 -9.39 -6.32
N ILE A 50 -0.25 -9.39 -6.67
CA ILE A 50 0.69 -8.30 -6.37
C ILE A 50 1.20 -7.75 -7.69
N LEU A 51 0.84 -6.49 -7.98
CA LEU A 51 1.30 -5.74 -9.14
C LEU A 51 2.12 -4.54 -8.65
N VAL A 52 3.31 -4.36 -9.22
CA VAL A 52 4.12 -3.16 -9.05
C VAL A 52 4.51 -2.62 -10.41
N PHE A 53 4.26 -1.34 -10.63
CA PHE A 53 4.66 -0.67 -11.86
C PHE A 53 5.18 0.73 -11.57
N ARG A 54 6.07 1.23 -12.43
CA ARG A 54 6.41 2.65 -12.49
C ARG A 54 5.35 3.36 -13.32
N SER A 55 4.71 4.35 -12.73
CA SER A 55 3.79 5.25 -13.42
C SER A 55 4.54 6.42 -14.06
N LYS A 56 3.90 7.09 -15.02
CA LYS A 56 4.48 8.28 -15.67
C LYS A 56 4.57 9.51 -14.76
N SER A 57 3.74 9.61 -13.73
CA SER A 57 3.58 10.85 -12.96
C SER A 57 3.38 10.67 -11.45
N TYR A 58 3.41 9.44 -10.94
CA TYR A 58 3.22 9.11 -9.51
C TYR A 58 4.37 8.25 -8.93
N GLY A 59 5.46 8.05 -9.67
CA GLY A 59 6.55 7.15 -9.27
C GLY A 59 6.13 5.68 -9.34
N ASN A 60 6.73 4.84 -8.51
CA ASN A 60 6.34 3.43 -8.38
C ASN A 60 5.01 3.32 -7.62
N VAL A 61 4.19 2.35 -8.04
CA VAL A 61 2.83 2.10 -7.56
C VAL A 61 2.73 0.64 -7.14
N LEU A 62 2.23 0.38 -5.93
CA LEU A 62 1.87 -0.95 -5.45
C LEU A 62 0.36 -1.13 -5.55
N VAL A 63 -0.03 -2.26 -6.13
CA VAL A 63 -1.41 -2.69 -6.31
C VAL A 63 -1.56 -4.09 -5.74
N LEU A 64 -2.58 -4.30 -4.91
CA LEU A 64 -2.95 -5.60 -4.34
C LEU A 64 -4.39 -5.95 -4.74
N ASP A 65 -4.59 -7.14 -5.33
CA ASP A 65 -5.87 -7.59 -5.88
C ASP A 65 -6.59 -6.50 -6.70
N GLY A 66 -5.84 -5.75 -7.53
CA GLY A 66 -6.40 -4.70 -8.41
C GLY A 66 -6.66 -3.34 -7.76
N VAL A 67 -6.36 -3.17 -6.46
CA VAL A 67 -6.53 -1.91 -5.71
C VAL A 67 -5.17 -1.27 -5.40
N ILE A 68 -5.01 0.00 -5.72
CA ILE A 68 -3.83 0.82 -5.44
C ILE A 68 -3.70 0.96 -3.92
N GLN A 69 -2.57 0.52 -3.39
CA GLN A 69 -2.26 0.65 -1.96
C GLN A 69 -1.47 1.94 -1.68
N CYS A 70 -0.51 2.26 -2.53
CA CYS A 70 0.29 3.46 -2.41
C CYS A 70 0.93 3.86 -3.74
N THR A 71 1.27 5.15 -3.85
CA THR A 71 2.18 5.67 -4.87
C THR A 71 3.30 6.45 -4.19
N GLU A 72 4.51 6.42 -4.73
CA GLU A 72 5.63 7.20 -4.17
C GLU A 72 5.34 8.70 -4.10
N ARG A 73 4.45 9.23 -4.95
CA ARG A 73 4.17 10.66 -5.03
C ARG A 73 3.30 11.17 -3.89
N ASP A 74 2.35 10.37 -3.39
CA ASP A 74 1.30 10.84 -2.48
C ASP A 74 1.13 10.00 -1.20
N GLU A 75 1.89 8.91 -1.05
CA GLU A 75 1.85 8.04 0.13
C GLU A 75 1.96 8.80 1.45
N PHE A 76 2.76 9.88 1.47
CA PHE A 76 3.08 10.63 2.70
C PHE A 76 1.81 11.16 3.35
N SER A 77 0.81 11.54 2.56
CA SER A 77 -0.44 12.07 3.09
C SER A 77 -1.19 11.02 3.91
N TYR A 78 -1.22 9.76 3.46
CA TYR A 78 -1.86 8.69 4.20
C TYR A 78 -1.00 8.25 5.38
N GLN A 79 0.30 8.00 5.14
CA GLN A 79 1.21 7.42 6.11
C GLN A 79 1.45 8.35 7.30
N GLU A 80 1.69 9.65 7.04
CA GLU A 80 1.87 10.63 8.11
C GLU A 80 0.59 10.76 8.93
N MET A 81 -0.59 10.74 8.30
CA MET A 81 -1.85 10.91 9.01
C MET A 81 -2.18 9.70 9.87
N ILE A 82 -2.10 8.48 9.33
CA ILE A 82 -2.44 7.27 10.09
C ILE A 82 -1.46 7.01 11.25
N ALA A 83 -0.21 7.46 11.13
CA ALA A 83 0.77 7.40 12.21
C ALA A 83 0.59 8.54 13.23
N ASN A 84 0.59 9.80 12.78
CA ASN A 84 0.67 10.95 13.68
C ASN A 84 -0.65 11.26 14.37
N LEU A 85 -1.81 11.02 13.76
CA LEU A 85 -3.10 11.24 14.42
C LEU A 85 -3.21 10.50 15.77
N PRO A 86 -2.97 9.17 15.85
CA PRO A 86 -3.00 8.47 17.14
C PRO A 86 -1.79 8.81 18.03
N LEU A 87 -0.58 8.92 17.48
CA LEU A 87 0.63 9.15 18.29
C LEU A 87 0.64 10.53 18.95
N CYS A 88 0.21 11.58 18.25
CA CYS A 88 0.10 12.93 18.79
C CYS A 88 -1.10 13.12 19.73
N SER A 89 -2.05 12.18 19.73
CA SER A 89 -3.21 12.19 20.63
C SER A 89 -2.96 11.42 21.93
N HIS A 90 -1.87 10.67 22.02
CA HIS A 90 -1.48 9.93 23.22
C HIS A 90 -0.35 10.67 23.96
N PRO A 91 -0.40 10.84 25.30
CA PRO A 91 0.55 11.68 26.02
C PRO A 91 1.98 11.14 26.04
N ASN A 92 2.16 9.82 25.93
CA ASN A 92 3.49 9.18 25.89
C ASN A 92 3.44 7.78 25.23
N PRO A 93 3.29 7.67 23.90
CA PRO A 93 3.18 6.38 23.22
C PRO A 93 4.53 5.65 23.21
N ARG A 94 4.64 4.51 23.92
CA ARG A 94 5.89 3.73 24.05
C ARG A 94 5.90 2.42 23.26
N LYS A 95 4.75 1.79 23.10
CA LYS A 95 4.60 0.49 22.44
C LYS A 95 3.52 0.61 21.38
N VAL A 96 3.88 0.34 20.13
CA VAL A 96 2.97 0.51 18.99
C VAL A 96 2.79 -0.83 18.29
N LEU A 97 1.55 -1.14 17.92
CA LEU A 97 1.22 -2.29 17.09
C LEU A 97 0.70 -1.78 15.74
N ILE A 98 1.33 -2.23 14.66
CA ILE A 98 0.89 -2.01 13.28
C ILE A 98 0.37 -3.35 12.76
N ILE A 99 -0.87 -3.37 12.26
CA ILE A 99 -1.45 -4.51 11.56
C ILE A 99 -1.50 -4.17 10.07
N GLY A 100 -0.89 -5.02 9.24
CA GLY A 100 -0.62 -4.72 7.83
C GLY A 100 0.57 -3.78 7.68
N GLY A 101 0.48 -2.81 6.76
CA GLY A 101 1.54 -1.84 6.48
C GLY A 101 2.74 -2.44 5.75
N GLY A 102 2.53 -3.47 4.93
CA GLY A 102 3.58 -4.23 4.25
C GLY A 102 4.59 -3.38 3.45
N ASP A 103 4.23 -2.18 3.00
CA ASP A 103 5.12 -1.23 2.34
C ASP A 103 6.21 -0.63 3.26
N GLY A 104 5.97 -0.65 4.59
CA GLY A 104 6.89 -0.18 5.62
C GLY A 104 6.79 1.33 5.92
N GLY A 105 5.97 2.06 5.20
CA GLY A 105 5.88 3.50 5.31
C GLY A 105 5.26 4.01 6.62
N VAL A 106 4.22 3.33 7.13
CA VAL A 106 3.69 3.63 8.46
C VAL A 106 4.74 3.36 9.54
N LEU A 107 5.53 2.29 9.42
CA LEU A 107 6.63 1.99 10.35
C LEU A 107 7.69 3.10 10.31
N ARG A 108 8.07 3.59 9.13
CA ARG A 108 8.96 4.74 8.96
C ARG A 108 8.47 5.97 9.73
N GLU A 109 7.17 6.28 9.67
CA GLU A 109 6.59 7.42 10.37
C GLU A 109 6.53 7.23 11.89
N VAL A 110 6.14 6.04 12.36
CA VAL A 110 6.08 5.72 13.80
C VAL A 110 7.46 5.85 14.45
N LEU A 111 8.52 5.41 13.78
CA LEU A 111 9.89 5.43 14.31
C LEU A 111 10.48 6.85 14.43
N LYS A 112 9.83 7.88 13.89
CA LYS A 112 10.25 9.29 14.09
C LYS A 112 9.95 9.81 15.52
N HIS A 113 9.08 9.13 16.26
CA HIS A 113 8.67 9.54 17.61
C HIS A 113 9.63 8.99 18.67
N SER A 114 10.40 9.86 19.33
CA SER A 114 11.41 9.46 20.32
C SER A 114 10.86 8.80 21.59
N SER A 115 9.56 8.95 21.87
CA SER A 115 8.85 8.26 22.95
C SER A 115 8.58 6.78 22.64
N VAL A 116 8.56 6.40 21.36
CA VAL A 116 8.31 5.02 20.94
C VAL A 116 9.56 4.19 21.18
N GLU A 117 9.41 3.14 21.99
CA GLU A 117 10.51 2.24 22.37
C GLU A 117 10.44 0.90 21.64
N SER A 118 9.25 0.49 21.21
CA SER A 118 9.06 -0.76 20.48
C SER A 118 7.88 -0.66 19.53
N VAL A 119 8.06 -1.23 18.34
CA VAL A 119 7.00 -1.39 17.34
C VAL A 119 6.91 -2.87 17.00
N VAL A 120 5.71 -3.42 17.09
CA VAL A 120 5.38 -4.74 16.55
C VAL A 120 4.60 -4.51 15.27
N GLN A 121 5.06 -5.10 14.17
CA GLN A 121 4.33 -5.10 12.91
C GLN A 121 3.93 -6.52 12.56
N CYS A 122 2.65 -6.73 12.26
CA CYS A 122 2.11 -8.01 11.82
C CYS A 122 1.58 -7.86 10.40
N GLU A 123 2.37 -8.31 9.43
CA GLU A 123 2.01 -8.39 8.02
C GLU A 123 1.82 -9.87 7.65
N ILE A 124 0.73 -10.19 6.96
CA ILE A 124 0.35 -11.57 6.62
C ILE A 124 1.11 -12.08 5.40
N ASP A 125 1.45 -11.19 4.48
CA ASP A 125 2.03 -11.52 3.19
C ASP A 125 3.50 -11.09 3.09
N GLU A 126 4.40 -12.07 3.23
CA GLU A 126 5.84 -11.84 3.14
C GLU A 126 6.29 -11.33 1.77
N ASP A 127 5.57 -11.67 0.70
CA ASP A 127 5.89 -11.23 -0.65
C ASP A 127 5.70 -9.71 -0.79
N VAL A 128 4.68 -9.15 -0.12
CA VAL A 128 4.45 -7.68 -0.07
C VAL A 128 5.66 -6.98 0.56
N ILE A 129 6.23 -7.54 1.62
CA ILE A 129 7.43 -6.97 2.26
C ILE A 129 8.62 -7.02 1.28
N GLN A 130 8.83 -8.13 0.58
CA GLN A 130 9.96 -8.28 -0.34
C GLN A 130 9.86 -7.34 -1.55
N VAL A 131 8.68 -7.24 -2.18
CA VAL A 131 8.50 -6.32 -3.31
C VAL A 131 8.63 -4.87 -2.87
N SER A 132 8.17 -4.53 -1.66
CA SER A 132 8.27 -3.18 -1.12
C SER A 132 9.71 -2.79 -0.82
N LYS A 133 10.50 -3.68 -0.20
CA LYS A 133 11.94 -3.46 -0.02
C LYS A 133 12.68 -3.22 -1.34
N LYS A 134 12.25 -3.91 -2.41
CA LYS A 134 12.89 -3.81 -3.73
C LYS A 134 12.46 -2.58 -4.53
N PHE A 135 11.18 -2.24 -4.51
CA PHE A 135 10.59 -1.27 -5.42
C PHE A 135 10.04 -0.01 -4.75
N LEU A 136 9.90 0.00 -3.43
CA LEU A 136 9.42 1.14 -2.63
C LEU A 136 10.44 1.53 -1.56
N PRO A 137 11.72 1.76 -1.91
CA PRO A 137 12.79 1.94 -0.91
C PRO A 137 12.57 3.15 0.01
N GLY A 138 11.86 4.19 -0.45
CA GLY A 138 11.51 5.36 0.38
C GLY A 138 10.51 5.04 1.50
N MET A 139 9.66 4.04 1.32
CA MET A 139 8.70 3.58 2.35
C MET A 139 9.33 2.47 3.21
N ALA A 140 10.01 1.52 2.57
CA ALA A 140 10.59 0.35 3.23
C ALA A 140 11.78 0.66 4.17
N GLY A 141 12.17 1.94 4.31
CA GLY A 141 13.25 2.37 5.19
C GLY A 141 13.04 1.98 6.67
N GLY A 142 11.81 1.79 7.12
CA GLY A 142 11.50 1.29 8.47
C GLY A 142 11.94 -0.16 8.73
N TYR A 143 12.19 -0.94 7.68
CA TYR A 143 12.65 -2.34 7.81
C TYR A 143 14.19 -2.49 7.87
N SER A 144 14.94 -1.39 7.77
CA SER A 144 16.41 -1.38 7.71
C SER A 144 17.06 -1.41 9.09
#